data_AF-A0A4R2NJM8-F1
#
_entry.id   AF-A0A4R2NJM8-F1
#
_cell.length_a   1.000
_cell.length_b   1.000
_cell.length_c   1.000
_cell.angle_alpha   90.00
_cell.angle_beta   90.00
_cell.angle_gamma   90.00
#
_symmetry.space_group_name_H-M   'P 1'
#
loop_
_entity.id
_entity.type
_entity.pdbx_description
1 polymer ?
#
loop_
_entity_poly.entity_id
_entity_poly.type
_entity_poly.pdbx_seq_one_letter_code
_entity_poly.pdbx_strand_id
1 'polypeptide(L)' 'MKVKRIVANIETHDFAKAKHFYEEILGLDRLMDLGWIATYGSHEEMNTQISFLSQGGSETLCPIYQLKLMMSMRR' A
#
# COMPACT_ATOMS: atom_id res chain seq x y z
N MET A 1 10.17 20.81 -10.76
CA MET A 1 10.58 19.51 -10.20
C MET A 1 9.53 18.46 -10.55
N LYS A 2 9.93 17.22 -10.89
CA LYS A 2 9.00 16.10 -11.07
C LYS A 2 8.89 15.31 -9.76
N VAL A 3 7.71 14.75 -9.49
CA VAL A 3 7.46 13.87 -8.33
C VAL A 3 8.32 12.61 -8.47
N LYS A 4 9.02 12.21 -7.40
CA LYS A 4 9.87 11.01 -7.40
C LYS A 4 9.12 9.75 -6.98
N ARG A 5 8.24 9.86 -5.97
CA ARG A 5 7.42 8.77 -5.45
C ARG A 5 6.20 9.33 -4.72
N ILE A 6 5.15 8.53 -4.63
CA ILE A 6 3.96 8.78 -3.80
C ILE A 6 3.90 7.62 -2.82
N VAL A 7 3.75 7.91 -1.52
CA VAL A 7 3.69 6.90 -0.45
C VAL A 7 2.37 7.06 0.28
N ALA A 8 1.63 5.96 0.42
CA ALA A 8 0.41 5.93 1.22
C ALA A 8 0.77 5.71 2.69
N ASN A 9 0.30 6.60 3.55
CA ASN A 9 0.40 6.40 5.00
C ASN A 9 -0.97 5.91 5.49
N ILE A 10 -0.97 4.73 6.10
CA ILE A 10 -2.18 4.10 6.66
C ILE A 10 -2.00 4.08 8.18
N GLU A 11 -2.96 4.65 8.90
CA GLU A 11 -2.98 4.59 10.35
C GLU A 11 -3.22 3.15 10.83
N THR A 12 -2.41 2.71 11.79
CA THR A 12 -2.60 1.44 12.49
C THR A 12 -2.14 1.56 13.93
N HIS A 13 -2.81 0.85 14.83
CA HIS A 13 -2.37 0.67 16.21
C HIS A 13 -1.64 -0.67 16.42
N ASP A 14 -1.57 -1.51 15.37
CA ASP A 14 -1.00 -2.85 15.42
C ASP A 14 -0.06 -3.05 14.23
N PHE A 15 1.23 -2.84 14.45
CA PHE A 15 2.28 -3.02 13.44
C PHE A 15 2.51 -4.50 13.10
N ALA A 16 2.12 -5.44 13.97
CA ALA A 16 2.29 -6.86 13.71
C ALA A 16 1.36 -7.32 12.57
N LYS A 17 0.13 -6.79 12.51
CA LYS A 17 -0.78 -7.02 11.37
C LYS A 17 -0.23 -6.48 10.06
N ALA A 18 0.39 -5.30 10.08
CA ALA A 18 1.01 -4.73 8.89
C ALA A 18 2.18 -5.59 8.42
N LYS A 19 3.06 -6.03 9.32
CA LYS A 19 4.15 -6.96 9.00
C LYS A 19 3.64 -8.27 8.40
N HIS A 20 2.70 -8.93 9.09
CA HIS A 20 2.16 -10.21 8.63
C HIS A 20 1.55 -10.10 7.22
N PHE A 21 0.78 -9.04 6.95
CA PHE A 21 0.15 -8.88 5.65
C PHE A 21 1.11 -8.41 4.56
N TYR A 22 1.88 -7.35 4.78
CA TYR A 22 2.68 -6.73 3.73
C TYR A 22 4.04 -7.42 3.52
N GLU A 23 4.69 -7.90 4.58
CA GLU A 23 5.99 -8.57 4.49
C GLU A 23 5.81 -10.07 4.24
N GLU A 24 5.03 -10.77 5.07
CA GLU A 24 4.98 -12.24 5.02
C GLU A 24 4.05 -12.78 3.93
N ILE A 25 2.88 -12.17 3.72
CA ILE A 25 1.91 -12.63 2.71
C ILE A 25 2.23 -12.03 1.32
N LEU A 26 2.49 -10.72 1.25
CA LEU A 26 2.75 -10.04 -0.03
C LEU A 26 4.23 -10.02 -0.45
N GLY A 27 5.16 -10.37 0.45
CA GLY A 27 6.58 -10.43 0.14
C GLY A 27 7.25 -9.07 -0.04
N LEU A 28 6.74 -8.00 0.58
CA LEU A 28 7.38 -6.69 0.53
C LEU A 28 8.54 -6.60 1.53
N ASP A 29 9.60 -5.92 1.14
CA ASP A 29 10.73 -5.61 2.01
C ASP A 29 10.35 -4.48 2.96
N ARG A 30 10.72 -4.62 4.24
CA ARG A 30 10.65 -3.53 5.21
C ARG A 30 11.83 -2.58 4.98
N LEU A 31 11.55 -1.49 4.27
CA LEU A 31 12.54 -0.49 3.86
C LEU A 31 12.93 0.48 4.99
N MET A 32 12.04 0.69 5.96
CA MET A 32 12.28 1.57 7.11
C MET A 32 11.43 1.14 8.29
N ASP A 33 11.97 1.26 9.49
CA ASP A 33 11.25 1.07 10.76
C ASP A 33 11.80 2.05 11.80
N LEU A 34 10.93 2.94 12.31
CA LEU A 34 11.25 3.90 13.37
C LEU A 34 10.41 3.67 14.63
N GLY A 35 9.76 2.50 14.76
CA GLY A 35 8.87 2.15 15.87
C GLY A 35 7.48 2.81 15.82
N TRP A 36 7.38 4.06 15.34
CA TRP A 36 6.10 4.75 15.13
C TRP A 36 5.62 4.73 13.66
N ILE A 37 6.50 4.33 12.73
CA ILE A 37 6.20 4.12 11.32
C ILE A 37 7.06 2.99 10.78
N ALA A 38 6.46 2.12 9.98
CA ALA A 38 7.15 1.12 9.18
C ALA A 38 6.79 1.34 7.71
N THR A 39 7.78 1.31 6.82
CA THR A 39 7.58 1.44 5.37
C THR A 39 7.92 0.13 4.69
N TYR A 40 6.97 -0.37 3.92
CA TYR A 40 7.11 -1.59 3.12
C TYR A 40 7.11 -1.24 1.64
N GLY A 41 7.96 -1.90 0.86
CA GLY A 41 8.04 -1.70 -0.58
C GLY A 41 8.71 -2.86 -1.29
N SER A 42 8.72 -2.82 -2.62
CA SER A 42 9.48 -3.76 -3.45
C SER A 42 10.55 -3.01 -4.24
N HIS A 43 11.56 -3.75 -4.70
CA HIS A 43 12.58 -3.25 -5.61
C HIS A 43 12.14 -3.32 -7.10
N GLU A 44 10.94 -3.81 -7.37
CA GLU A 44 10.38 -3.95 -8.71
C GLU A 44 10.02 -2.60 -9.34
N GLU A 45 10.32 -2.43 -10.63
CA GLU A 45 9.88 -1.25 -11.37
C GLU A 45 8.38 -1.34 -11.69
N MET A 46 7.61 -0.37 -11.20
CA MET A 46 6.18 -0.24 -11.49
C MET A 46 5.86 1.11 -12.13
N ASN A 47 5.00 1.08 -13.15
CA ASN A 47 4.36 2.29 -13.68
C ASN A 47 3.50 2.94 -12.60
N THR A 48 3.71 4.24 -12.36
CA THR A 48 2.92 5.01 -11.39
C THR A 48 1.45 5.02 -11.82
N GLN A 49 0.57 4.55 -10.93
CA GLN A 49 -0.87 4.47 -11.17
C GLN A 49 -1.63 5.00 -9.95
N ILE A 50 -2.74 5.69 -10.19
CA ILE A 50 -3.69 6.15 -9.17
C ILE A 50 -5.11 5.93 -9.70
N SER A 51 -6.03 5.51 -8.84
CA SER A 51 -7.41 5.25 -9.19
C SER A 51 -8.35 5.99 -8.25
N PHE A 52 -9.45 6.49 -8.81
CA PHE A 52 -10.53 7.14 -8.08
C PHE A 52 -11.79 6.31 -8.29
N LEU A 53 -12.47 5.94 -7.20
CA LEU A 53 -13.66 5.11 -7.24
C LEU A 53 -14.81 5.80 -6.52
N SER A 54 -16.01 5.78 -7.11
CA SER A 54 -17.24 6.28 -6.50
C SER A 54 -17.97 5.22 -5.66
N GLN A 55 -17.64 3.92 -5.82
CA GLN A 55 -18.25 2.78 -5.13
C GLN A 55 -17.24 1.60 -5.05
N GLY A 56 -17.43 0.67 -4.11
CA GLY A 56 -16.49 -0.40 -3.73
C GLY A 56 -16.51 -1.67 -4.61
N GLY A 57 -17.30 -1.67 -5.68
CA GLY A 57 -17.68 -2.83 -6.46
C GLY A 57 -19.07 -3.34 -6.05
N SER A 58 -19.87 -3.85 -6.99
CA SER A 58 -21.20 -4.42 -6.70
C SER A 58 -22.12 -3.49 -5.87
N GLU A 59 -22.09 -2.19 -6.16
CA GLU A 59 -22.87 -1.15 -5.47
C GLU A 59 -22.55 -1.01 -3.96
N THR A 60 -21.44 -1.59 -3.49
CA THR A 60 -21.01 -1.45 -2.11
C THR A 60 -20.44 -0.06 -1.85
N LEU A 61 -20.57 0.40 -0.60
CA LEU A 61 -19.93 1.64 -0.17
C LEU A 61 -18.43 1.57 -0.43
N CYS A 62 -17.87 2.65 -0.97
CA CYS A 62 -16.43 2.77 -1.11
C CYS A 62 -15.80 2.64 0.28
N PRO A 63 -14.86 1.70 0.51
CA PRO A 63 -14.19 1.60 1.79
C PRO A 63 -13.40 2.89 2.02
N ILE A 64 -13.81 3.67 3.03
CA ILE A 64 -13.49 5.09 3.26
C ILE A 64 -11.98 5.38 3.45
N TYR A 65 -11.12 4.35 3.45
CA TYR A 65 -9.67 4.48 3.68
C TYR A 65 -8.75 3.92 2.60
N GLN A 66 -9.26 3.53 1.42
CA GLN A 66 -8.40 2.82 0.46
C GLN A 66 -7.85 3.74 -0.63
N LEU A 67 -6.67 4.32 -0.39
CA LEU A 67 -5.73 4.49 -1.49
C LEU A 67 -5.31 3.08 -1.92
N LYS A 68 -6.02 2.51 -2.89
CA LYS A 68 -5.69 1.19 -3.41
C LYS A 68 -4.46 1.30 -4.30
N LEU A 69 -3.28 1.07 -3.73
CA LEU A 69 -2.07 0.80 -4.49
C LEU A 69 -2.24 -0.57 -5.17
N MET A 70 -2.53 -0.54 -6.46
CA MET A 70 -2.66 -1.75 -7.25
C MET A 70 -1.25 -2.24 -7.61
N MET A 71 -0.68 -3.11 -6.78
CA MET A 71 0.54 -3.86 -7.11
C MET A 71 0.17 -4.96 -8.10
N SER A 72 0.37 -4.70 -9.39
CA SER A 72 0.20 -5.69 -10.44
C SER A 72 1.40 -6.63 -10.42
N MET A 73 1.36 -7.68 -9.61
CA MET A 73 2.20 -8.85 -9.85
C MET A 73 1.70 -9.55 -11.12
N ARG A 74 2.30 -9.25 -12.27
CA ARG A 74 2.20 -10.16 -13.42
C ARG A 74 3.06 -11.38 -13.10
N ARG A 75 2.50 -12.56 -13.32
CA ARG A 75 3.31 -13.78 -13.48
C ARG A 75 4.28 -13.60 -14.65
#